data_AF-A0AAJ6D966-F1
#
_entry.id   AF-A0AAJ6D966-F1
#
_cell.length_a   1.000
_cell.length_b   1.000
_cell.length_c   1.000
_cell.angle_alpha   90.00
_cell.angle_beta   90.00
_cell.angle_gamma   90.00
#
_symmetry.space_group_name_H-M   'P 1'
#
loop_
_entity.id
_entity.type
_entity.pdbx_description
1 polymer ?
#
loop_
_entity_poly.entity_id
_entity_poly.type
_entity_poly.pdbx_seq_one_letter_code
_entity_poly.pdbx_strand_id
1 'polypeptide(L)'
;MDYINSSTIVTISSYVSKDKKETGKEALSINTFIIQVVPNWDQVPYEWALSELVKRQPEDFVPEIYYGYVNPYLLDGGKIKNDQA
;
A
#
# COMPACT_ATOMS: atom_id res chain seq x y z
N MET A 1 11.38 -5.16 6.22
CA MET A 1 11.77 -5.58 4.86
C MET A 1 12.60 -6.81 4.98
N ASP A 2 12.42 -7.73 4.05
CA ASP A 2 13.17 -8.97 3.96
C ASP A 2 13.95 -8.96 2.63
N TYR A 3 15.23 -8.57 2.73
CA TYR A 3 16.14 -8.53 1.58
C TYR A 3 16.53 -9.93 1.10
N ILE A 4 16.41 -10.97 1.94
CA ILE A 4 16.74 -12.34 1.56
C ILE A 4 15.65 -12.87 0.64
N ASN A 5 14.39 -12.65 1.00
CA ASN A 5 13.23 -13.10 0.23
C ASN A 5 12.71 -12.06 -0.77
N SER A 6 13.39 -10.92 -0.91
CA SER A 6 12.99 -9.80 -1.78
C SER A 6 11.54 -9.37 -1.55
N SER A 7 11.10 -9.30 -0.28
CA SER A 7 9.73 -8.94 0.07
C SER A 7 9.65 -7.83 1.10
N THR A 8 8.65 -6.96 0.96
CA THR A 8 8.35 -5.88 1.89
C THR A 8 6.92 -6.01 2.39
N ILE A 9 6.77 -6.07 3.71
CA ILE A 9 5.48 -6.03 4.40
C ILE A 9 5.28 -4.61 4.93
N VAL A 10 4.20 -3.96 4.51
CA VAL A 10 3.81 -2.60 4.91
C VAL A 10 2.53 -2.67 5.72
N THR A 11 2.58 -2.29 6.99
CA THR A 11 1.39 -2.18 7.84
C THR A 11 1.07 -0.71 8.08
N ILE A 12 -0.13 -0.29 7.69
CA ILE A 12 -0.63 1.07 7.86
C ILE A 12 -1.76 1.07 8.88
N SER A 13 -1.54 1.79 9.98
CA SER A 13 -2.56 2.04 11.01
C SER A 13 -3.11 3.45 10.84
N SER A 14 -4.41 3.56 10.60
CA SER A 14 -5.11 4.84 10.41
C SER A 14 -5.75 5.30 11.72
N TYR A 15 -5.64 6.58 12.04
CA TYR A 15 -6.23 7.17 13.24
C TYR A 15 -7.07 8.39 12.87
N VAL A 16 -8.07 8.71 13.70
CA VAL A 16 -8.88 9.94 13.53
C VAL A 16 -8.00 11.19 13.56
N SER A 17 -6.98 11.19 14.42
CA SER A 17 -6.04 12.30 14.54
C SER A 17 -4.73 11.83 15.19
N LYS A 18 -3.70 12.66 15.06
CA LYS A 18 -2.41 12.48 15.75
C LYS A 18 -2.59 12.40 17.26
N ASP A 19 -3.39 13.30 17.84
CA ASP A 19 -3.72 13.32 19.28
C ASP A 19 -4.29 11.97 19.76
N LYS A 20 -5.18 11.35 18.98
CA LYS A 20 -5.76 10.05 19.35
C LYS A 20 -4.74 8.92 19.31
N LYS A 21 -3.81 8.95 18.36
CA LYS A 21 -2.68 8.01 18.34
C LYS A 21 -1.81 8.18 19.58
N GLU A 22 -1.42 9.42 19.90
CA GLU A 22 -0.48 9.72 21.00
C GLU A 22 -1.10 9.45 22.39
N THR A 23 -2.42 9.60 22.53
CA THR A 23 -3.16 9.24 23.74
C THR A 23 -3.45 7.74 23.87
N GLY A 24 -2.94 6.90 22.95
CA GLY A 24 -3.04 5.45 23.01
C GLY A 24 -4.39 4.88 22.59
N LYS A 25 -5.21 5.63 21.85
CA LYS A 25 -6.45 5.06 21.28
C LYS A 25 -6.12 4.05 20.18
N GLU A 26 -7.04 3.12 19.97
CA GLU A 26 -6.96 2.14 18.90
C GLU A 26 -7.02 2.80 17.50
N ALA A 27 -6.41 2.12 16.53
CA ALA A 27 -6.48 2.51 15.13
C ALA A 27 -7.88 2.24 14.57
N LEU A 28 -8.39 3.15 13.74
CA LEU A 28 -9.65 2.96 13.00
C LEU A 28 -9.57 1.79 12.02
N SER A 29 -8.39 1.61 11.42
CA SER A 29 -8.13 0.53 10.49
C SER A 29 -6.65 0.18 10.52
N ILE A 30 -6.36 -1.10 10.29
CA ILE A 30 -5.01 -1.62 10.13
C ILE A 30 -5.01 -2.41 8.82
N ASN A 31 -4.30 -1.91 7.83
CA ASN A 31 -4.16 -2.57 6.52
C ASN A 31 -2.73 -3.06 6.36
N THR A 32 -2.56 -4.29 5.86
CA THR A 32 -1.24 -4.86 5.58
C THR A 32 -1.12 -5.18 4.11
N PHE A 33 -0.06 -4.69 3.49
CA PHE A 33 0.28 -4.90 2.09
C PHE A 33 1.58 -5.69 1.99
N ILE A 34 1.63 -6.64 1.07
CA ILE A 34 2.84 -7.41 0.76
C ILE A 34 3.29 -7.02 -0.63
N ILE A 35 4.48 -6.43 -0.72
CA ILE A 35 5.11 -5.99 -1.96
C ILE A 35 6.27 -6.94 -2.23
N GLN A 36 6.30 -7.57 -3.41
CA GLN A 36 7.30 -8.57 -3.81
C GLN A 36 8.59 -7.92 -4.36
N VAL A 37 9.06 -6.88 -3.68
CA VAL A 37 10.33 -6.20 -3.96
C VAL A 37 10.79 -5.46 -2.70
N VAL A 38 12.06 -5.05 -2.67
CA VAL A 38 12.68 -4.24 -1.61
C VAL A 38 13.27 -2.96 -2.22
N PRO A 39 13.35 -1.85 -1.47
CA PRO A 39 14.02 -0.64 -1.94
C PRO A 39 15.50 -0.90 -2.16
N ASN A 40 16.12 -0.09 -3.02
CA ASN A 40 17.58 -0.02 -3.07
C ASN A 40 18.14 0.60 -1.78
N TRP A 41 19.42 0.33 -1.51
CA TRP A 41 20.11 0.82 -0.30
C TRP A 41 20.22 2.34 -0.21
N ASP A 42 20.09 3.06 -1.32
CA ASP A 42 20.12 4.52 -1.41
C ASP A 42 18.74 5.18 -1.21
N GLN A 43 17.67 4.39 -1.17
CA GLN A 43 16.31 4.90 -1.03
C GLN A 43 15.85 4.91 0.44
N VAL A 44 15.02 5.90 0.79
CA VAL A 44 14.40 5.95 2.12
C VAL A 44 13.26 4.92 2.18
N PRO A 45 13.34 3.92 3.07
CA PRO A 45 12.33 2.88 3.29
C PRO A 45 10.85 3.25 3.15
N TYR A 46 10.39 4.21 3.94
CA TYR A 46 8.96 4.50 4.03
C TYR A 46 8.48 5.30 2.82
N GLU A 47 9.31 6.17 2.26
CA GLU A 47 8.97 6.95 1.07
C GLU A 47 8.83 6.04 -0.14
N TRP A 48 9.78 5.11 -0.30
CA TRP A 48 9.70 4.09 -1.33
C TRP A 48 8.44 3.24 -1.17
N ALA A 49 8.15 2.75 0.03
CA ALA A 49 6.96 1.91 0.27
C ALA A 49 5.66 2.65 -0.03
N LEU A 50 5.56 3.94 0.36
CA LEU A 50 4.41 4.78 0.02
C LEU A 50 4.31 5.01 -1.49
N SER A 51 5.43 5.19 -2.19
CA SER A 51 5.45 5.38 -3.65
C SER A 51 4.97 4.13 -4.42
N GLU A 52 5.33 2.94 -3.93
CA GLU A 52 4.87 1.68 -4.52
C GLU A 52 3.35 1.48 -4.33
N LEU A 53 2.77 1.96 -3.22
CA LEU A 53 1.32 1.88 -2.99
C LEU A 53 0.50 2.79 -3.92
N VAL A 54 1.10 3.85 -4.48
CA VAL A 54 0.41 4.80 -5.39
C VAL A 54 0.91 4.70 -6.84
N LYS A 55 1.71 3.68 -7.13
CA LYS A 55 2.34 3.47 -8.42
C LYS A 55 1.29 3.38 -9.52
N ARG A 56 1.55 4.05 -10.64
CA ARG A 56 0.61 4.06 -11.75
C ARG A 56 0.50 2.68 -12.38
N GLN A 57 -0.72 2.33 -12.78
CA GLN A 57 -0.96 1.15 -13.58
C GLN A 57 -0.20 1.29 -14.91
N PRO A 58 0.58 0.27 -15.33
CA PRO A 58 1.16 0.24 -16.66
C PRO A 58 0.09 0.30 -17.76
N GLU A 59 0.40 0.96 -18.89
CA GLU A 59 -0.55 1.11 -20.00
C GLU A 59 -0.94 -0.23 -20.64
N ASP A 60 -0.05 -1.20 -20.59
CA ASP A 60 -0.20 -2.56 -21.12
C ASP A 60 -0.79 -3.56 -20.09
N PHE A 61 -1.18 -3.09 -18.91
CA PHE A 61 -1.72 -3.95 -17.87
C PHE A 61 -3.11 -4.48 -18.22
N VAL A 62 -3.24 -5.81 -18.22
CA VAL A 62 -4.52 -6.51 -18.38
C VAL A 62 -4.86 -7.18 -17.04
N PRO A 63 -5.95 -6.76 -16.35
CA PRO A 63 -6.38 -7.39 -15.11
C PRO A 63 -6.77 -8.86 -15.33
N GLU A 64 -6.44 -9.72 -14.36
CA GLU A 64 -6.95 -11.09 -14.37
C GLU A 64 -8.40 -11.16 -13.88
N ILE A 65 -9.11 -12.24 -14.25
CA ILE A 65 -10.56 -12.39 -13.99
C ILE A 65 -10.92 -13.62 -13.14
N TYR A 66 -9.94 -14.23 -12.47
CA TYR A 66 -10.21 -15.38 -11.60
C TYR A 66 -10.85 -14.95 -10.27
N TYR A 67 -11.60 -15.86 -9.65
CA TYR A 67 -12.27 -15.59 -8.37
C TYR A 67 -11.26 -15.30 -7.26
N GLY A 68 -11.41 -14.14 -6.60
CA GLY A 68 -10.49 -13.68 -5.54
C GLY A 68 -9.30 -12.85 -6.05
N TYR A 69 -9.26 -12.52 -7.35
CA TYR A 69 -8.27 -11.59 -7.87
C TYR A 69 -8.43 -10.19 -7.28
N VAL A 70 -7.32 -9.61 -6.80
CA VAL A 70 -7.24 -8.24 -6.30
C VAL A 70 -6.33 -7.46 -7.24
N ASN A 71 -6.85 -6.40 -7.86
CA ASN A 71 -6.05 -5.54 -8.72
C ASN A 71 -4.94 -4.87 -7.89
N PRO A 72 -3.64 -5.13 -8.15
CA PRO A 72 -2.54 -4.51 -7.43
C PRO A 72 -2.47 -2.99 -7.62
N TYR A 73 -3.08 -2.46 -8.69
CA TYR A 73 -3.14 -1.04 -9.00
C TYR A 73 -4.46 -0.38 -8.57
N LEU A 74 -5.17 -0.97 -7.60
CA LEU A 74 -6.42 -0.39 -7.08
C LEU A 74 -6.25 1.06 -6.57
N LEU A 75 -5.05 1.42 -6.15
CA LEU A 75 -4.69 2.73 -5.60
C LEU A 75 -3.91 3.63 -6.59
N ASP A 76 -3.90 3.28 -7.88
CA ASP A 76 -3.21 4.04 -8.93
C ASP A 76 -3.47 5.55 -8.80
N GLY A 77 -2.39 6.32 -8.64
CA GLY A 77 -2.41 7.77 -8.65
C GLY A 77 -3.18 8.39 -7.49
N GLY A 78 -3.47 7.63 -6.43
CA GLY A 78 -4.25 8.09 -5.29
C GLY A 78 -5.73 8.33 -5.62
N LYS A 79 -6.23 7.80 -6.75
CA LYS A 79 -7.64 7.92 -7.11
C LYS A 79 -8.44 6.91 -6.29
N ILE A 80 -8.97 7.35 -5.16
CA ILE A 80 -10.07 6.63 -4.49
C ILE A 80 -11.21 6.56 -5.52
N LYS A 81 -11.66 5.34 -5.85
CA LYS A 81 -12.84 5.14 -6.69
C LYS A 81 -13.99 5.97 -6.11
N ASN A 82 -14.49 6.93 -6.88
CA ASN A 82 -15.84 7.47 -6.70
C ASN A 82 -16.82 6.39 -7.16
N ASP A 83 -16.95 5.30 -6.39
CA ASP A 83 -18.08 4.39 -6.55
C ASP A 83 -19.29 5.02 -5.83
N GLN A 84 -19.84 6.07 -6.45
CA GLN A 84 -21.22 6.53 -6.24
C GLN A 84 -21.84 6.84 -7.61
N ALA A 85 -22.67 5.93 -8.08
CA ALA A 85 -23.86 6.21 -8.89
C ALA A 85 -24.94 5.19 -8.49
#